data_AF-A0A7S3ACU1-F1
#
_entry.id   AF-A0A7S3ACU1-F1
#
_cell.length_a   1.000
_cell.length_b   1.000
_cell.length_c   1.000
_cell.angle_alpha   90.00
_cell.angle_beta   90.00
_cell.angle_gamma   90.00
#
_symmetry.space_group_name_H-M   'P 1'
#
loop_
_entity.id
_entity.type
_entity.pdbx_description
1 polymer ?
#
loop_
_entity_poly.entity_id
_entity_poly.type
_entity_poly.pdbx_seq_one_letter_code
_entity_poly.pdbx_strand_id
1 'polypeptide(L)'
;VTVLELKLRLQAHLLKADHEWYDLEGGCSRVRGATMLAVQAAAADEKAGTARLSLGEEMISVGDVGGEKKSGPLAVRRADKGAQVEVSSNCVELLDLPPEKQRLLHGGRVAEDHELLWDLGVRTDDEIALEFESPAMPPSLQVMRAPPTEKVKRSKSPKKKKK
;
A
#
# COMPACT_ATOMS: atom_id res chain seq x y z
N VAL A 1 -9.88 -3.37 -22.86
CA VAL A 1 -9.40 -3.16 -21.48
C VAL A 1 -10.58 -3.30 -20.55
N THR A 2 -10.68 -4.45 -19.90
CA THR A 2 -11.62 -4.68 -18.79
C THR A 2 -11.07 -4.06 -17.51
N VAL A 3 -11.94 -3.93 -16.52
CA VAL A 3 -11.55 -3.58 -15.14
C VAL A 3 -10.50 -4.56 -14.61
N LEU A 4 -10.68 -5.88 -14.82
CA LEU A 4 -9.69 -6.88 -14.41
C LEU A 4 -8.32 -6.68 -15.09
N GLU A 5 -8.30 -6.41 -16.40
CA GLU A 5 -7.06 -6.14 -17.13
C GLU A 5 -6.35 -4.89 -16.58
N LEU A 6 -7.08 -3.85 -16.17
CA LEU A 6 -6.51 -2.68 -15.52
C LEU A 6 -5.92 -3.02 -14.15
N LYS A 7 -6.66 -3.76 -13.32
CA LYS A 7 -6.20 -4.19 -11.98
C LYS A 7 -4.92 -5.02 -12.05
N LEU A 8 -4.84 -5.95 -13.00
CA LEU A 8 -3.66 -6.78 -13.24
C LEU A 8 -2.47 -5.94 -13.72
N ARG A 9 -2.70 -4.95 -14.59
CA ARG A 9 -1.63 -4.02 -15.01
C ARG A 9 -1.12 -3.18 -13.85
N LEU A 10 -2.01 -2.70 -12.98
CA LEU A 10 -1.61 -1.96 -11.79
C LEU A 10 -0.76 -2.83 -10.86
N GLN A 11 -1.19 -4.07 -10.57
CA GLN A 11 -0.42 -4.99 -9.75
C GLN A 11 0.96 -5.26 -10.39
N ALA A 12 1.01 -5.53 -11.69
CA ALA A 12 2.26 -5.76 -12.41
C ALA A 12 3.20 -4.55 -12.35
N HIS A 13 2.64 -3.34 -12.44
CA HIS A 13 3.40 -2.10 -12.27
C HIS A 13 3.98 -2.01 -10.85
N LEU A 14 3.17 -2.26 -9.81
CA LEU A 14 3.66 -2.23 -8.43
C LEU A 14 4.78 -3.25 -8.20
N LEU A 15 4.72 -4.43 -8.83
CA LEU A 15 5.68 -5.49 -8.59
C LEU A 15 6.95 -5.41 -9.44
N LYS A 16 6.91 -4.79 -10.63
CA LYS A 16 8.00 -4.91 -11.62
C LYS A 16 8.19 -3.69 -12.52
N ALA A 17 7.77 -2.49 -12.10
CA ALA A 17 7.94 -1.28 -12.89
C ALA A 17 9.39 -0.80 -12.95
N ASP A 18 9.66 -0.02 -13.99
CA ASP A 18 10.86 0.79 -14.09
C ASP A 18 10.63 2.11 -13.36
N HIS A 19 11.57 2.46 -12.49
CA HIS A 19 11.57 3.71 -11.75
C HIS A 19 12.78 4.53 -12.18
N GLU A 20 12.54 5.79 -12.50
CA GLU A 20 13.55 6.71 -13.02
C GLU A 20 13.66 7.94 -12.13
N TRP A 21 14.90 8.35 -11.86
CA TRP A 21 15.22 9.58 -11.15
C TRP A 21 16.26 10.35 -11.92
N TYR A 22 16.08 11.67 -11.95
CA TYR A 22 16.96 12.58 -12.66
C TYR A 22 17.68 13.45 -11.63
N ASP A 23 19.02 13.50 -11.72
CA ASP A 23 19.82 14.40 -10.90
C ASP A 23 19.89 15.82 -11.51
N LEU A 24 20.49 16.74 -10.77
CA LEU A 24 20.64 18.15 -11.19
C LEU A 24 21.60 18.33 -12.38
N GLU A 25 22.44 17.33 -12.66
CA GLU A 25 23.39 17.32 -13.78
C GLU A 25 22.76 16.69 -15.05
N GLY A 26 21.51 16.21 -14.96
CA GLY A 26 20.79 15.56 -16.04
C GLY A 26 21.07 14.06 -16.16
N GLY A 27 21.77 13.46 -15.21
CA GLY A 27 21.97 12.01 -15.12
C GLY A 27 20.66 11.31 -14.76
N CYS A 28 20.35 10.23 -15.49
CA CYS A 28 19.19 9.38 -15.21
C CYS A 28 19.63 8.08 -14.54
N SER A 29 19.09 7.82 -13.36
CA SER A 29 19.18 6.52 -12.69
C SER A 29 17.89 5.75 -12.90
N ARG A 30 17.99 4.55 -13.49
CA ARG A 30 16.85 3.64 -13.68
C ARG A 30 17.02 2.37 -12.87
N VAL A 31 15.98 1.98 -12.14
CA VAL A 31 15.93 0.70 -11.43
C VAL A 31 14.60 0.04 -11.70
N ARG A 32 14.64 -1.25 -12.04
CA ARG A 32 13.46 -2.10 -12.06
C ARG A 32 13.29 -2.76 -10.70
N GLY A 33 12.11 -2.65 -10.12
CA GLY A 33 11.87 -3.19 -8.78
C GLY A 33 10.39 -3.22 -8.41
N ALA A 34 10.12 -3.65 -7.18
CA ALA A 34 8.80 -3.66 -6.61
C ALA A 34 8.63 -2.51 -5.61
N THR A 35 7.41 -1.98 -5.56
CA THR A 35 7.00 -0.95 -4.61
C THR A 35 6.78 -1.59 -3.25
N MET A 36 7.39 -1.00 -2.23
CA MET A 36 7.32 -1.40 -0.83
C MET A 36 6.85 -0.21 -0.01
N LEU A 37 6.15 -0.49 1.09
CA LEU A 37 5.71 0.50 2.06
C LEU A 37 6.35 0.26 3.41
N ALA A 38 6.78 1.34 4.07
CA ALA A 38 7.12 1.30 5.48
C ALA A 38 5.85 1.11 6.31
N VAL A 39 5.69 -0.04 6.96
CA VAL A 39 4.53 -0.37 7.80
C VAL A 39 4.69 0.07 9.25
N GLN A 40 5.88 0.57 9.61
CA GLN A 40 6.17 1.19 10.89
C GLN A 40 7.28 2.24 10.74
N ALA A 41 7.23 3.27 11.58
CA ALA A 41 8.32 4.24 11.67
C ALA A 41 9.52 3.62 12.39
N ALA A 42 10.73 3.96 11.95
CA ALA A 42 11.98 3.49 12.56
C ALA A 42 12.99 4.64 12.63
N ALA A 43 13.72 4.72 13.74
CA ALA A 43 14.90 5.60 13.82
C ALA A 43 16.06 4.98 13.01
N ALA A 44 17.03 5.81 12.62
CA ALA A 44 18.27 5.29 12.05
C ALA A 44 19.04 4.48 13.12
N ASP A 45 19.66 3.39 12.71
CA ASP A 45 20.52 2.56 13.55
C ASP A 45 21.89 2.45 12.88
N GLU A 46 22.86 3.19 13.41
CA GLU A 46 24.24 3.21 12.91
C GLU A 46 24.95 1.85 13.07
N LYS A 47 24.59 1.06 14.10
CA LYS A 47 25.20 -0.26 14.32
C LYS A 47 24.69 -1.28 13.31
N ALA A 48 23.39 -1.24 13.01
CA ALA A 48 22.78 -2.08 11.98
C ALA A 48 22.98 -1.53 10.56
N GLY A 49 23.45 -0.28 10.42
CA GLY A 49 23.59 0.42 9.15
C GLY A 49 22.27 0.79 8.50
N THR A 50 21.17 0.93 9.26
CA THR A 50 19.83 1.18 8.69
C THR A 50 19.41 2.64 8.81
N ALA A 51 18.71 3.13 7.78
CA ALA A 51 18.21 4.50 7.71
C ALA A 51 16.89 4.68 8.47
N ARG A 52 16.58 5.94 8.80
CA ARG A 52 15.29 6.34 9.39
C ARG A 52 14.15 6.10 8.39
N LEU A 53 13.02 5.58 8.87
CA LEU A 53 11.78 5.42 8.11
C LEU A 53 10.61 6.17 8.73
N SER A 54 9.73 6.68 7.88
CA SER A 54 8.41 7.18 8.29
C SER A 54 7.32 6.17 7.92
N LEU A 55 6.25 6.08 8.71
CA LEU A 55 5.10 5.23 8.38
C LEU A 55 4.51 5.65 7.02
N GLY A 56 4.26 4.69 6.14
CA GLY A 56 3.70 4.90 4.80
C GLY A 56 4.72 5.39 3.77
N GLU A 57 6.00 5.50 4.13
CA GLU A 57 7.05 5.87 3.17
C GLU A 57 7.18 4.80 2.06
N GLU A 58 7.21 5.25 0.81
CA GLU A 58 7.34 4.41 -0.38
C GLU A 58 8.80 4.18 -0.76
N MET A 59 9.12 2.93 -1.05
CA MET A 59 10.46 2.47 -1.43
C MET A 59 10.39 1.50 -2.60
N ILE A 60 11.45 1.44 -3.38
CA ILE A 60 11.62 0.52 -4.51
C ILE A 60 12.70 -0.49 -4.14
N SER A 61 12.37 -1.78 -4.27
CA SER A 61 13.35 -2.84 -4.03
C SER A 61 14.51 -2.75 -5.03
N VAL A 62 15.73 -3.03 -4.55
CA VAL A 62 16.89 -3.20 -5.43
C VAL A 62 17.08 -4.69 -5.71
N GLY A 63 16.67 -5.15 -6.90
CA GLY A 63 16.73 -6.57 -7.31
C GLY A 63 15.43 -7.36 -7.10
N ASP A 64 15.49 -8.67 -7.35
CA ASP A 64 14.33 -9.57 -7.24
C ASP A 64 13.91 -9.78 -5.77
N VAL A 65 12.68 -9.39 -5.44
CA VAL A 65 12.06 -9.56 -4.10
C VAL A 65 11.57 -11.00 -3.87
N GLY A 66 11.82 -11.93 -4.81
CA GLY A 66 11.29 -13.28 -4.83
C GLY A 66 12.02 -14.31 -3.95
N GLY A 67 12.92 -13.89 -3.07
CA GLY A 67 13.67 -14.77 -2.17
C GLY A 67 13.20 -14.67 -0.72
N GLU A 68 13.35 -15.75 0.06
CA GLU A 68 13.08 -15.80 1.51
C GLU A 68 13.47 -14.50 2.22
N LYS A 69 12.62 -14.01 3.15
CA LYS A 69 12.93 -12.87 4.01
C LYS A 69 14.27 -13.11 4.70
N LYS A 70 15.35 -12.58 4.13
CA LYS A 70 16.66 -12.62 4.76
C LYS A 70 16.57 -11.74 6.00
N SER A 71 16.89 -12.35 7.14
CA SER A 71 17.09 -11.62 8.39
C SER A 71 18.30 -10.70 8.20
N GLY A 72 18.05 -9.39 8.08
CA GLY A 72 19.08 -8.40 7.82
C GLY A 72 18.53 -7.12 7.18
N PRO A 73 19.38 -6.09 7.06
CA PRO A 73 19.07 -4.90 6.29
C PRO A 73 18.73 -5.24 4.84
N LEU A 74 17.77 -4.52 4.29
CA LEU A 74 17.34 -4.61 2.92
C LEU A 74 17.75 -3.33 2.18
N ALA A 75 18.49 -3.50 1.08
CA ALA A 75 18.81 -2.42 0.17
C ALA A 75 17.57 -2.02 -0.63
N VAL A 76 17.18 -0.74 -0.50
CA VAL A 76 16.05 -0.15 -1.20
C VAL A 76 16.42 1.22 -1.75
N ARG A 77 15.62 1.74 -2.68
CA ARG A 77 15.65 3.15 -3.09
C ARG A 77 14.42 3.86 -2.58
N ARG A 78 14.55 5.07 -2.04
CA ARG A 78 13.37 5.89 -1.72
C ARG A 78 12.66 6.30 -3.01
N ALA A 79 11.34 6.14 -3.07
CA ALA A 79 10.59 6.43 -4.29
C ALA A 79 10.65 7.91 -4.70
N ASP A 80 10.73 8.83 -3.74
CA ASP A 80 10.73 10.28 -3.96
C ASP A 80 12.04 10.81 -4.60
N LYS A 81 13.19 10.29 -4.17
CA LYS A 81 14.52 10.83 -4.49
C LYS A 81 15.45 9.85 -5.19
N GLY A 82 15.11 8.56 -5.21
CA GLY A 82 15.96 7.51 -5.76
C GLY A 82 17.20 7.20 -4.91
N ALA A 83 17.34 7.83 -3.74
CA ALA A 83 18.46 7.59 -2.83
C ALA A 83 18.45 6.15 -2.34
N GLN A 84 19.56 5.45 -2.54
CA GLN A 84 19.74 4.09 -2.04
C GLN A 84 20.02 4.13 -0.54
N VAL A 85 19.28 3.32 0.22
CA VAL A 85 19.39 3.19 1.68
C VAL A 85 19.22 1.73 2.09
N GLU A 86 19.76 1.38 3.24
CA GLU A 86 19.51 0.10 3.91
C GLU A 86 18.39 0.29 4.93
N VAL A 87 17.41 -0.61 4.97
CA VAL A 87 16.28 -0.55 5.90
C VAL A 87 16.09 -1.86 6.63
N SER A 88 15.54 -1.82 7.84
CA SER A 88 15.17 -3.05 8.54
C SER A 88 14.04 -3.76 7.78
N SER A 89 14.26 -5.00 7.37
CA SER A 89 13.27 -5.81 6.62
C SER A 89 11.95 -6.03 7.38
N ASN A 90 11.96 -5.90 8.71
CA ASN A 90 10.76 -5.98 9.55
C ASN A 90 9.91 -4.70 9.54
N CYS A 91 10.43 -3.59 8.98
CA CYS A 91 9.72 -2.32 8.93
C CYS A 91 9.01 -2.07 7.61
N VAL A 92 9.19 -2.96 6.63
CA VAL A 92 8.76 -2.75 5.25
C VAL A 92 7.99 -3.96 4.74
N GLU A 93 6.96 -3.71 3.96
CA GLU A 93 6.20 -4.76 3.29
C GLU A 93 6.03 -4.45 1.81
N LEU A 94 5.96 -5.50 1.01
CA LEU A 94 5.66 -5.41 -0.41
C LEU A 94 4.23 -4.89 -0.59
N LEU A 95 4.04 -3.86 -1.42
CA LEU A 95 2.71 -3.40 -1.80
C LEU A 95 2.17 -4.31 -2.92
N ASP A 96 1.71 -5.50 -2.52
CA ASP A 96 1.02 -6.41 -3.42
C ASP A 96 -0.49 -6.16 -3.38
N LEU A 97 -1.02 -5.61 -4.47
CA LEU A 97 -2.44 -5.36 -4.67
C LEU A 97 -2.99 -6.32 -5.72
N PRO A 98 -3.30 -7.58 -5.38
CA PRO A 98 -4.00 -8.48 -6.30
C PRO A 98 -5.43 -7.97 -6.58
N PRO A 99 -6.07 -8.36 -7.70
CA PRO A 99 -7.34 -7.79 -8.16
C PRO A 99 -8.48 -7.82 -7.12
N GLU A 100 -8.53 -8.85 -6.28
CA GLU A 100 -9.52 -9.02 -5.21
C GLU A 100 -9.36 -8.02 -4.05
N LYS A 101 -8.17 -7.43 -3.88
CA LYS A 101 -7.90 -6.37 -2.89
C LYS A 101 -8.08 -4.97 -3.48
N GLN A 102 -8.39 -4.87 -4.77
CA GLN A 102 -8.59 -3.60 -5.47
C GLN A 102 -10.08 -3.34 -5.70
N ARG A 103 -10.56 -2.18 -5.25
CA ARG A 103 -11.89 -1.66 -5.59
C ARG A 103 -11.72 -0.43 -6.46
N LEU A 104 -12.09 -0.54 -7.72
CA LEU A 104 -12.08 0.58 -8.66
C LEU A 104 -13.43 1.29 -8.60
N LEU A 105 -13.41 2.59 -8.32
CA LEU A 105 -14.59 3.43 -8.22
C LEU A 105 -14.61 4.43 -9.38
N HIS A 106 -15.71 4.44 -10.12
CA HIS A 106 -15.96 5.40 -11.19
C HIS A 106 -17.45 5.72 -11.25
N GLY A 107 -17.80 6.99 -11.46
CA GLY A 107 -19.20 7.43 -11.50
C GLY A 107 -20.00 7.14 -10.22
N GLY A 108 -19.34 7.09 -9.06
CA GLY A 108 -19.99 6.83 -7.77
C GLY A 108 -20.35 5.36 -7.49
N ARG A 109 -19.91 4.41 -8.31
CA ARG A 109 -20.07 2.97 -8.06
C ARG A 109 -18.74 2.22 -8.13
N VAL A 110 -18.72 1.03 -7.53
CA VAL A 110 -17.62 0.07 -7.71
C VAL A 110 -17.81 -0.62 -9.05
N ALA A 111 -16.74 -0.67 -9.84
CA ALA A 111 -16.71 -1.33 -11.13
C ALA A 111 -16.41 -2.83 -10.97
N GLU A 112 -17.11 -3.65 -11.75
CA GLU A 112 -16.98 -5.11 -11.76
C GLU A 112 -15.89 -5.57 -12.74
N ASP A 113 -15.21 -6.66 -12.43
CA ASP A 113 -14.01 -7.13 -13.15
C ASP A 113 -14.22 -7.37 -14.66
N HIS A 114 -15.43 -7.78 -15.05
CA HIS A 114 -15.80 -8.08 -16.43
C HIS A 114 -16.26 -6.85 -17.22
N GLU A 115 -16.55 -5.72 -16.56
CA GLU A 115 -16.96 -4.50 -17.25
C GLU A 115 -15.80 -3.94 -18.09
N LEU A 116 -16.13 -3.43 -19.27
CA LEU A 116 -15.17 -2.73 -20.10
C LEU A 116 -15.06 -1.28 -19.64
N LEU A 117 -13.84 -0.74 -19.57
CA LEU A 117 -13.62 0.64 -19.12
C LEU A 117 -14.39 1.67 -19.97
N TRP A 118 -14.45 1.45 -21.28
CA TRP A 118 -15.17 2.35 -22.19
C TRP A 118 -16.70 2.29 -21.99
N ASP A 119 -17.26 1.14 -21.61
CA ASP A 119 -18.69 1.00 -21.26
C ASP A 119 -19.03 1.75 -19.97
N LEU A 120 -18.05 1.90 -19.09
CA LEU A 120 -18.14 2.74 -17.89
C LEU A 120 -18.02 4.23 -18.20
N GLY A 121 -17.74 4.60 -19.45
CA GLY A 121 -17.48 5.97 -19.88
C GLY A 121 -16.07 6.46 -19.59
N VAL A 122 -15.16 5.59 -19.11
CA VAL A 122 -13.76 5.93 -18.82
C VAL A 122 -13.02 6.17 -20.13
N ARG A 123 -12.41 7.35 -20.24
CA ARG A 123 -11.56 7.77 -21.34
C ARG A 123 -10.09 7.72 -20.96
N THR A 124 -9.23 7.90 -21.96
CA THR A 124 -7.81 8.14 -21.72
C THR A 124 -7.66 9.38 -20.85
N ASP A 125 -6.80 9.28 -19.83
CA ASP A 125 -6.48 10.32 -18.84
C ASP A 125 -7.58 10.65 -17.81
N ASP A 126 -8.71 9.92 -17.81
CA ASP A 126 -9.70 10.06 -16.75
C ASP A 126 -9.14 9.58 -15.40
N GLU A 127 -9.44 10.33 -14.35
CA GLU A 127 -9.14 9.90 -12.98
C GLU A 127 -10.09 8.78 -12.55
N ILE A 128 -9.52 7.65 -12.12
CA ILE A 128 -10.25 6.54 -11.52
C ILE A 128 -9.79 6.42 -10.07
N ALA A 129 -10.74 6.36 -9.14
CA ALA A 129 -10.42 6.16 -7.74
C ALA A 129 -10.15 4.68 -7.47
N LEU A 130 -9.00 4.39 -6.86
CA LEU A 130 -8.66 3.05 -6.37
C LEU A 130 -8.75 3.03 -4.85
N GLU A 131 -9.63 2.18 -4.32
CA GLU A 131 -9.69 1.84 -2.91
C GLU A 131 -9.02 0.49 -2.66
N PHE A 132 -8.15 0.43 -1.66
CA PHE A 132 -7.53 -0.80 -1.17
C PHE A 132 -7.21 -0.67 0.32
N GLU A 133 -7.01 -1.79 0.99
CA GLU A 133 -6.50 -1.82 2.37
C GLU A 133 -4.99 -1.64 2.35
N SER A 134 -4.51 -0.48 2.81
CA SER A 134 -3.07 -0.21 2.87
C SER A 134 -2.42 -0.97 4.04
N PRO A 135 -1.28 -1.65 3.83
CA PRO A 135 -0.54 -2.33 4.89
C PRO A 135 0.08 -1.33 5.89
N ALA A 136 0.22 -0.07 5.51
CA ALA A 136 0.76 0.99 6.36
C ALA A 136 -0.31 1.84 7.06
N MET A 137 -1.61 1.51 6.89
CA MET A 137 -2.67 2.30 7.52
C MET A 137 -2.71 2.02 9.04
N PRO A 138 -2.68 3.06 9.91
CA PRO A 138 -2.77 2.84 11.34
C PRO A 138 -4.14 2.25 11.71
N PRO A 139 -4.20 1.32 12.69
CA PRO A 139 -5.45 0.66 13.10
C PRO A 139 -6.56 1.63 13.50
N SER A 140 -6.20 2.82 14.01
CA SER A 140 -7.16 3.84 14.42
C SER A 140 -7.99 4.41 13.27
N LEU A 141 -7.41 4.54 12.07
CA LEU A 141 -8.13 5.04 10.89
C LEU A 141 -9.07 3.99 10.29
N GLN A 142 -8.75 2.69 10.43
CA GLN A 142 -9.66 1.61 10.05
C GLN A 142 -10.96 1.63 10.87
N VAL A 143 -10.86 1.92 12.17
CA VAL A 143 -12.02 1.98 13.07
C VAL A 143 -12.94 3.17 12.77
N MET A 144 -12.40 4.31 12.30
CA MET A 144 -13.21 5.49 11.97
C MET A 144 -14.14 5.28 10.77
N ARG A 145 -13.83 4.33 9.87
CA ARG A 145 -14.64 4.01 8.69
C ARG A 145 -15.69 2.92 8.95
N ALA A 146 -15.64 2.23 10.10
CA ALA A 146 -16.67 1.26 10.44
C ALA A 146 -17.95 1.99 10.91
N PRO A 147 -19.16 1.59 10.47
CA PRO A 147 -20.39 2.14 11.02
C PRO A 147 -20.40 1.89 12.54
N PRO A 148 -20.87 2.87 13.35
CA PRO A 148 -20.82 2.77 14.80
C PRO A 148 -21.58 1.52 15.23
N THR A 149 -20.90 0.63 15.95
CA THR A 149 -21.56 -0.52 16.58
C THR A 149 -22.48 0.01 17.67
N GLU A 150 -23.80 -0.09 17.47
CA GLU A 150 -24.77 0.21 18.51
C GLU A 150 -24.54 -0.74 19.69
N LYS A 151 -23.98 -0.20 20.78
CA LYS A 151 -23.89 -0.93 22.04
C LYS A 151 -25.30 -1.14 22.59
N VAL A 152 -25.85 -2.34 22.39
CA VAL A 152 -27.08 -2.78 23.06
C VAL A 152 -26.86 -2.69 24.58
N LYS A 153 -27.46 -1.68 25.22
CA LYS A 153 -27.47 -1.56 26.67
C LYS A 153 -28.25 -2.74 27.25
N ARG A 154 -27.53 -3.70 27.85
CA ARG A 154 -28.14 -4.71 28.73
C ARG A 154 -28.85 -4.00 29.88
N SER A 155 -30.18 -3.95 29.82
CA SER A 155 -31.03 -3.48 30.90
C SER A 155 -30.82 -4.34 32.14
N LYS A 156 -30.46 -3.71 33.27
CA LYS A 156 -30.32 -4.37 34.57
C LYS A 156 -31.67 -4.92 35.04
N SER A 157 -31.73 -6.22 35.30
CA SER A 157 -32.88 -6.90 35.88
C SER A 157 -33.18 -6.41 37.31
N PRO A 158 -34.46 -6.32 37.76
CA PRO A 158 -34.79 -5.80 39.08
C PRO A 158 -34.50 -6.81 40.20
N LYS A 159 -33.88 -6.31 41.27
CA LYS A 159 -33.55 -7.06 42.50
C LYS A 159 -34.83 -7.31 43.33
N LYS A 160 -35.29 -8.56 43.41
CA LYS A 160 -36.38 -8.98 44.32
C LYS A 160 -35.97 -8.75 45.78
N LYS A 161 -36.67 -7.84 46.48
CA LYS A 161 -36.67 -7.77 47.96
C LYS A 161 -37.49 -8.95 48.51
N LYS A 162 -36.88 -9.80 49.34
CA LYS A 162 -37.62 -10.73 50.20
C LYS A 162 -38.09 -9.98 51.45
N LYS A 163 -39.36 -10.19 51.80
CA LYS A 163 -39.94 -9.92 53.13
C LYS A 163 -39.38 -10.89 54.15
#